data_AF-A0A847JVS1-F1
#
_entry.id   AF-A0A847JVS1-F1
#
_cell.length_a   1.000
_cell.length_b   1.000
_cell.length_c   1.000
_cell.angle_alpha   90.00
_cell.angle_beta   90.00
_cell.angle_gamma   90.00
#
_symmetry.space_group_name_H-M   'P 1'
#
loop_
_entity.id
_entity.type
_entity.pdbx_description
1 polymer ?
#
loop_
_entity_poly.entity_id
_entity_poly.type
_entity_poly.pdbx_seq_one_letter_code
_entity_poly.pdbx_strand_id
1 'polypeptide(L)'
;MKGIARWMLMAGAGGVAFGLMGISVRADVIIYQGQPAQSAGLKMQSWGSGEAKDTEEYVFTGVRSIKVKTHGRYQGARLVLDKPASVKDALTDPRVYLELAVLVPERQTTGGLRSGAGGMLGPGGMMGSGGMLGPGGGMIGPGGGRRGGTGSSGGMLGPGGGMTGPGGGMTGPGAGRGTTGPSGGRGGTTGPGRGGSSGGMLGPGGGRGGLGGDSSGGMGPGGSGTSDAARSLLTEPKPIRQVRAVLVMTDGKQIDVTLPMEFSKPTREGWRTLAVPFASIPALKNTSAEIAEVRLFGDSVGTMYVGQIRTIQDETPIRVEDIPERTVAVNDTVKFTGSAEAGISQLKYEWTVLKAGERPDPLPVDAEGRTFEHKFRKSGEYDVVLTVRDVYGRKQPATTVAKVRVTM
;
A
#
# COMPACT_ATOMS: atom_id res chain seq x y z
N MET A 1 4.75 -82.89 15.82
CA MET A 1 3.64 -82.66 14.86
C MET A 1 4.22 -82.09 13.56
N LYS A 2 3.40 -81.95 12.50
CA LYS A 2 3.72 -81.34 11.19
C LYS A 2 4.48 -79.99 11.35
N GLY A 3 5.33 -79.55 10.44
CA GLY A 3 5.73 -80.17 9.17
C GLY A 3 6.51 -79.20 8.26
N ILE A 4 7.69 -79.64 7.85
CA ILE A 4 8.65 -79.12 6.88
C ILE A 4 8.06 -78.77 5.50
N ALA A 5 8.32 -77.55 5.00
CA ALA A 5 8.47 -77.15 3.59
C ALA A 5 9.10 -75.73 3.59
N ARG A 6 10.19 -75.34 2.90
CA ARG A 6 10.98 -75.80 1.74
C ARG A 6 10.42 -75.38 0.36
N TRP A 7 11.29 -74.71 -0.41
CA TRP A 7 11.12 -74.14 -1.76
C TRP A 7 10.27 -72.84 -1.82
N MET A 8 10.46 -71.95 -2.80
CA MET A 8 11.34 -72.01 -3.98
C MET A 8 11.99 -70.65 -4.27
N LEU A 9 13.21 -70.67 -4.85
CA LEU A 9 13.77 -69.51 -5.55
C LEU A 9 12.98 -69.31 -6.87
N MET A 10 12.63 -68.06 -7.20
CA MET A 10 12.20 -67.70 -8.56
C MET A 10 12.94 -66.43 -9.00
N ALA A 11 13.85 -66.58 -9.94
CA ALA A 11 14.62 -65.47 -10.51
C ALA A 11 13.76 -64.71 -11.53
N GLY A 12 12.91 -63.81 -11.03
CA GLY A 12 12.18 -62.86 -11.88
C GLY A 12 13.12 -61.78 -12.38
N ALA A 13 13.42 -61.77 -13.68
CA ALA A 13 14.18 -60.70 -14.35
C ALA A 13 13.35 -59.41 -14.51
N GLY A 14 12.89 -58.85 -13.40
CA GLY A 14 12.24 -57.55 -13.34
C GLY A 14 13.27 -56.44 -13.48
N GLY A 15 13.38 -55.85 -14.67
CA GLY A 15 14.23 -54.68 -14.87
C GLY A 15 13.78 -53.54 -13.97
N VAL A 16 14.63 -53.16 -13.00
CA VAL A 16 14.39 -51.99 -12.15
C VAL A 16 14.57 -50.75 -13.02
N ALA A 17 13.48 -50.34 -13.66
CA ALA A 17 13.34 -49.00 -14.19
C ALA A 17 13.44 -48.05 -12.99
N PHE A 18 14.65 -47.50 -12.78
CA PHE A 18 14.84 -46.34 -11.92
C PHE A 18 14.07 -45.18 -12.53
N GLY A 19 12.79 -45.11 -12.19
CA GLY A 19 11.94 -43.97 -12.46
C GLY A 19 12.57 -42.77 -11.76
N LEU A 20 13.31 -41.98 -12.53
CA LEU A 20 13.68 -40.62 -12.17
C LEU A 20 12.36 -39.86 -11.97
N MET A 21 11.85 -39.88 -10.74
CA MET A 21 10.83 -38.95 -10.29
C MET A 21 11.44 -37.56 -10.45
N GLY A 22 11.14 -36.93 -11.57
CA GLY A 22 11.61 -35.59 -11.87
C GLY A 22 11.13 -34.68 -10.75
N ILE A 23 12.07 -34.25 -9.90
CA ILE A 23 11.82 -33.19 -8.93
C ILE A 23 11.56 -31.95 -9.77
N SER A 24 10.28 -31.68 -10.01
CA SER A 24 9.84 -30.51 -10.75
C SER A 24 10.07 -29.30 -9.85
N VAL A 25 11.28 -28.76 -9.92
CA VAL A 25 11.66 -27.52 -9.24
C VAL A 25 10.83 -26.41 -9.87
N ARG A 26 9.71 -26.07 -9.21
CA ARG A 26 8.82 -25.00 -9.63
C ARG A 26 9.61 -23.69 -9.65
N ALA A 27 9.68 -23.06 -10.81
CA ALA A 27 10.32 -21.76 -10.94
C ALA A 27 9.41 -20.67 -10.36
N ASP A 28 9.98 -19.78 -9.55
CA ASP A 28 9.29 -18.55 -9.11
C ASP A 28 8.92 -17.71 -10.34
N VAL A 29 7.66 -17.30 -10.43
CA VAL A 29 7.16 -16.43 -11.50
C VAL A 29 7.51 -14.99 -11.14
N ILE A 30 8.67 -14.54 -11.63
CA ILE A 30 9.18 -13.18 -11.43
C ILE A 30 8.50 -12.22 -12.42
N ILE A 31 7.82 -11.19 -11.91
CA ILE A 31 7.25 -10.09 -12.70
C ILE A 31 8.21 -8.89 -12.69
N TYR A 32 8.84 -8.61 -11.54
CA TYR A 32 9.83 -7.55 -11.37
C TYR A 32 10.81 -7.89 -10.24
N GLN A 33 12.09 -7.55 -10.39
CA GLN A 33 13.14 -7.79 -9.39
C GLN A 33 14.29 -6.76 -9.50
N GLY A 34 13.92 -5.48 -9.62
CA GLY A 34 14.88 -4.36 -9.58
C GLY A 34 15.86 -4.26 -10.76
N GLN A 35 15.64 -5.00 -11.85
CA GLN A 35 16.22 -4.70 -13.16
C GLN A 35 15.51 -3.49 -13.80
N PRO A 36 16.09 -2.82 -14.83
CA PRO A 36 15.39 -1.77 -15.56
C PRO A 36 14.08 -2.28 -16.14
N ALA A 37 13.00 -1.50 -16.03
CA ALA A 37 11.65 -1.97 -16.33
C ALA A 37 11.48 -2.50 -17.77
N GLN A 38 12.10 -1.84 -18.76
CA GLN A 38 12.09 -2.32 -20.14
C GLN A 38 12.84 -3.66 -20.32
N SER A 39 13.90 -3.89 -19.56
CA SER A 39 14.64 -5.17 -19.53
C SER A 39 13.87 -6.28 -18.82
N ALA A 40 12.91 -5.95 -17.95
CA ALA A 40 11.92 -6.88 -17.41
C ALA A 40 10.79 -7.22 -18.40
N GLY A 41 10.73 -6.57 -19.57
CA GLY A 41 9.56 -6.64 -20.45
C GLY A 41 8.33 -5.93 -19.87
N LEU A 42 8.52 -4.85 -19.10
CA LEU A 42 7.45 -4.04 -18.52
C LEU A 42 7.32 -2.68 -19.21
N LYS A 43 6.12 -2.39 -19.71
CA LYS A 43 5.69 -1.07 -20.17
C LYS A 43 4.95 -0.37 -19.04
N MET A 44 5.61 0.61 -18.42
CA MET A 44 5.03 1.46 -17.38
C MET A 44 4.13 2.53 -17.98
N GLN A 45 2.97 2.75 -17.36
CA GLN A 45 1.99 3.78 -17.73
C GLN A 45 1.36 4.39 -16.48
N SER A 46 0.89 5.63 -16.59
CA SER A 46 -0.01 6.23 -15.61
C SER A 46 -1.38 5.56 -15.62
N TRP A 47 -2.02 5.48 -14.44
CA TRP A 47 -3.45 5.19 -14.32
C TRP A 47 -4.18 6.32 -13.60
N GLY A 48 -5.13 6.95 -14.27
CA GLY A 48 -5.73 8.21 -13.82
C GLY A 48 -4.67 9.31 -13.73
N SER A 49 -4.63 10.01 -12.59
CA SER A 49 -3.64 11.05 -12.27
C SER A 49 -2.31 10.52 -11.73
N GLY A 50 -2.13 9.20 -11.62
CA GLY A 50 -0.90 8.61 -11.06
C GLY A 50 0.30 8.68 -12.01
N GLU A 51 1.48 8.31 -11.52
CA GLU A 51 2.73 8.24 -12.29
C GLU A 51 3.43 6.91 -11.98
N ALA A 52 4.06 6.33 -13.01
CA ALA A 52 4.92 5.15 -12.89
C ALA A 52 6.22 5.41 -13.65
N LYS A 53 7.38 5.25 -13.01
CA LYS A 53 8.68 5.38 -13.69
C LYS A 53 9.77 4.53 -13.04
N ASP A 54 10.77 4.18 -13.85
CA ASP A 54 12.01 3.55 -13.41
C ASP A 54 12.81 4.54 -12.56
N THR A 55 13.51 4.06 -11.52
CA THR A 55 14.38 4.91 -10.71
C THR A 55 15.52 4.14 -10.03
N GLU A 56 16.57 4.88 -9.69
CA GLU A 56 17.73 4.43 -8.91
C GLU A 56 17.72 5.07 -7.50
N GLU A 57 16.70 5.88 -7.18
CA GLU A 57 16.57 6.66 -5.93
C GLU A 57 16.43 5.78 -4.67
N TYR A 58 15.78 4.63 -4.81
CA TYR A 58 15.74 3.55 -3.83
C TYR A 58 15.84 2.22 -4.61
N VAL A 59 16.61 1.27 -4.10
CA VAL A 59 16.81 -0.06 -4.69
C VAL A 59 16.57 -1.12 -3.61
N PHE A 60 15.98 -2.25 -4.00
CA PHE A 60 15.73 -3.40 -3.11
C PHE A 60 16.58 -4.61 -3.50
N THR A 61 16.58 -4.92 -4.79
CA THR A 61 17.39 -5.94 -5.46
C THR A 61 17.84 -5.36 -6.81
N GLY A 62 18.83 -5.97 -7.45
CA GLY A 62 19.33 -5.47 -8.74
C GLY A 62 19.92 -4.06 -8.64
N VAL A 63 19.38 -3.13 -9.44
CA VAL A 63 19.91 -1.77 -9.63
C VAL A 63 18.85 -0.66 -9.60
N ARG A 64 17.55 -1.00 -9.59
CA ARG A 64 16.44 -0.06 -9.72
C ARG A 64 15.22 -0.42 -8.86
N SER A 65 14.26 0.48 -8.82
CA SER A 65 12.87 0.21 -8.43
C SER A 65 11.89 1.00 -9.30
N ILE A 66 10.61 0.63 -9.22
CA ILE A 66 9.52 1.39 -9.86
C ILE A 66 9.00 2.43 -8.86
N LYS A 67 9.20 3.71 -9.14
CA LYS A 67 8.61 4.83 -8.38
C LYS A 67 7.16 5.04 -8.84
N VAL A 68 6.23 4.88 -7.91
CA VAL A 68 4.79 5.07 -8.12
C VAL A 68 4.32 6.31 -7.37
N LYS A 69 3.75 7.29 -8.09
CA LYS A 69 2.91 8.34 -7.47
C LYS A 69 1.47 7.90 -7.53
N THR A 70 0.78 7.97 -6.40
CA THR A 70 -0.62 7.55 -6.24
C THR A 70 -1.46 8.68 -5.67
N HIS A 71 -2.72 8.74 -6.07
CA HIS A 71 -3.72 9.69 -5.58
C HIS A 71 -4.92 8.90 -5.02
N GLY A 72 -4.63 7.95 -4.12
CA GLY A 72 -5.60 7.02 -3.54
C GLY A 72 -5.92 5.80 -4.43
N ARG A 73 -6.86 4.96 -3.95
CA ARG A 73 -7.05 3.55 -4.34
C ARG A 73 -7.28 3.28 -5.84
N TYR A 74 -7.55 4.31 -6.65
CA TYR A 74 -7.91 4.20 -8.07
C TYR A 74 -7.03 5.04 -9.00
N GLN A 75 -5.96 5.67 -8.49
CA GLN A 75 -5.07 6.55 -9.26
C GLN A 75 -3.62 6.26 -8.87
N GLY A 76 -2.79 5.81 -9.83
CA GLY A 76 -1.50 5.17 -9.53
C GLY A 76 -0.77 4.67 -10.78
N ALA A 77 -0.07 3.54 -10.65
CA ALA A 77 0.72 2.94 -11.71
C ALA A 77 -0.02 1.82 -12.45
N ARG A 78 0.31 1.64 -13.73
CA ARG A 78 -0.04 0.50 -14.58
C ARG A 78 1.25 -0.11 -15.15
N LEU A 79 1.47 -1.40 -14.91
CA LEU A 79 2.60 -2.18 -15.40
C LEU A 79 2.06 -3.21 -16.39
N VAL A 80 2.25 -2.98 -17.70
CA VAL A 80 1.82 -3.93 -18.74
C VAL A 80 3.00 -4.84 -19.09
N LEU A 81 2.79 -6.16 -19.09
CA LEU A 81 3.80 -7.15 -19.40
C LEU A 81 3.84 -7.40 -20.92
N ASP A 82 5.03 -7.44 -21.52
CA ASP A 82 5.25 -7.81 -22.92
C ASP A 82 5.03 -9.31 -23.18
N LYS A 83 5.10 -10.12 -22.11
CA LYS A 83 4.75 -11.55 -22.10
C LYS A 83 3.94 -11.83 -20.84
N PRO A 84 2.69 -12.32 -20.94
CA PRO A 84 1.88 -12.61 -19.76
C PRO A 84 2.54 -13.63 -18.82
N ALA A 85 2.51 -13.36 -17.53
CA ALA A 85 3.08 -14.21 -16.50
C ALA A 85 2.07 -15.27 -16.04
N SER A 86 2.31 -16.54 -16.36
CA SER A 86 1.42 -17.63 -15.95
C SER A 86 1.58 -17.94 -14.46
N VAL A 87 0.49 -17.79 -13.69
CA VAL A 87 0.39 -18.13 -12.27
C VAL A 87 -0.50 -19.36 -12.03
N LYS A 88 -0.88 -20.07 -13.11
CA LYS A 88 -1.70 -21.29 -13.07
C LYS A 88 -1.22 -22.31 -12.04
N ASP A 89 0.10 -22.46 -11.93
CA ASP A 89 0.76 -23.33 -10.97
C ASP A 89 0.54 -22.87 -9.52
N ALA A 90 0.70 -21.58 -9.24
CA ALA A 90 0.45 -20.98 -7.92
C ALA A 90 -1.00 -21.16 -7.43
N LEU A 91 -1.98 -21.28 -8.34
CA LEU A 91 -3.38 -21.51 -7.98
C LEU A 91 -3.66 -22.91 -7.40
N THR A 92 -2.74 -23.86 -7.62
CA THR A 92 -2.86 -25.25 -7.16
C THR A 92 -2.25 -25.51 -5.78
N ASP A 93 -1.39 -24.61 -5.29
CA ASP A 93 -0.58 -24.84 -4.09
C ASP A 93 -0.88 -23.78 -3.02
N PRO A 94 -1.40 -24.17 -1.83
CA PRO A 94 -1.73 -23.23 -0.77
C PRO A 94 -0.52 -22.54 -0.12
N ARG A 95 0.71 -23.01 -0.43
CA ARG A 95 1.98 -22.49 0.09
C ARG A 95 2.58 -21.39 -0.78
N VAL A 96 1.99 -21.08 -1.94
CA VAL A 96 2.49 -20.05 -2.86
C VAL A 96 1.79 -18.71 -2.62
N TYR A 97 2.60 -17.66 -2.51
CA TYR A 97 2.18 -16.29 -2.25
C TYR A 97 2.55 -15.39 -3.43
N LEU A 98 1.77 -14.32 -3.63
CA LEU A 98 2.19 -13.15 -4.39
C LEU A 98 2.94 -12.23 -3.43
N GLU A 99 4.21 -11.96 -3.70
CA GLU A 99 5.09 -11.11 -2.89
C GLU A 99 5.36 -9.77 -3.60
N LEU A 100 5.17 -8.66 -2.89
CA LEU A 100 5.58 -7.32 -3.29
C LEU A 100 6.53 -6.74 -2.24
N ALA A 101 7.72 -6.30 -2.66
CA ALA A 101 8.61 -5.49 -1.81
C ALA A 101 8.34 -4.00 -2.07
N VAL A 102 7.87 -3.28 -1.05
CA VAL A 102 7.42 -1.89 -1.16
C VAL A 102 8.09 -1.00 -0.11
N LEU A 103 8.59 0.17 -0.53
CA LEU A 103 9.07 1.23 0.35
C LEU A 103 8.16 2.46 0.24
N VAL A 104 7.77 3.02 1.38
CA VAL A 104 7.02 4.28 1.47
C VAL A 104 7.85 5.23 2.33
N PRO A 105 8.39 6.34 1.78
CA PRO A 105 9.16 7.28 2.57
C PRO A 105 8.28 7.94 3.64
N GLU A 106 8.81 8.07 4.85
CA GLU A 106 8.13 8.75 5.96
C GLU A 106 7.82 10.22 5.62
N ARG A 107 8.77 10.88 4.94
CA ARG A 107 8.55 12.18 4.32
C ARG A 107 7.85 12.00 2.98
N GLN A 108 6.52 12.03 2.99
CA GLN A 108 5.71 12.25 1.80
C GLN A 108 6.01 13.67 1.25
N THR A 109 7.03 13.78 0.39
CA THR A 109 7.36 15.03 -0.31
C THR A 109 6.32 15.30 -1.39
N THR A 110 5.14 15.74 -0.97
CA THR A 110 4.17 16.41 -1.85
C THR A 110 4.90 17.51 -2.62
N GLY A 111 4.64 17.62 -3.92
CA GLY A 111 5.35 18.51 -4.85
C GLY A 111 5.06 19.99 -4.66
N GLY A 112 5.28 20.52 -3.46
CA GLY A 112 5.13 21.93 -3.10
C GLY A 112 6.21 22.79 -3.74
N LEU A 113 5.96 23.19 -4.99
CA LEU A 113 6.40 24.44 -5.63
C LEU A 113 7.76 25.01 -5.15
N ARG A 114 8.84 24.27 -5.33
CA ARG A 114 10.17 24.89 -5.53
C ARG A 114 10.30 25.40 -6.97
N SER A 115 9.43 26.35 -7.30
CA SER A 115 9.71 27.28 -8.40
C SER A 115 10.96 28.07 -8.05
N GLY A 116 11.83 28.31 -9.02
CA GLY A 116 13.15 28.87 -8.76
C GLY A 116 13.14 30.37 -8.43
N ALA A 117 14.00 30.77 -7.50
CA ALA A 117 14.48 32.14 -7.36
C ALA A 117 15.94 32.10 -6.87
N GLY A 118 16.80 32.95 -7.45
CA GLY A 118 18.16 33.14 -6.96
C GLY A 118 18.19 34.09 -5.76
N GLY A 119 18.94 33.72 -4.73
CA GLY A 119 19.20 34.49 -3.51
C GLY A 119 20.16 33.68 -2.63
N MET A 120 21.38 34.11 -2.29
CA MET A 120 21.98 35.46 -2.23
C MET A 120 21.22 36.40 -1.29
N LEU A 121 21.98 37.17 -0.49
CA LEU A 121 21.56 37.85 0.74
C LEU A 121 21.32 36.91 1.93
N GLY A 122 22.42 36.56 2.62
CA GLY A 122 22.38 36.23 4.04
C GLY A 122 22.79 37.46 4.87
N PRO A 123 21.86 38.17 5.53
CA PRO A 123 22.17 39.32 6.38
C PRO A 123 22.44 38.85 7.82
N GLY A 124 23.61 39.21 8.39
CA GLY A 124 23.94 38.86 9.78
C GLY A 124 25.43 38.90 10.14
N GLY A 125 26.33 38.96 9.16
CA GLY A 125 27.77 39.11 9.40
C GLY A 125 28.14 40.51 9.90
N MET A 126 28.12 40.73 11.21
CA MET A 126 28.70 41.91 11.84
C MET A 126 30.23 41.88 11.66
N MET A 127 30.81 42.89 10.98
CA MET A 127 32.26 43.04 10.88
C MET A 127 32.71 44.46 11.22
N GLY A 128 33.87 44.50 11.88
CA GLY A 128 34.42 45.63 12.61
C GLY A 128 34.58 46.93 11.83
N SER A 129 34.34 48.02 12.54
CA SER A 129 34.69 49.38 12.13
C SER A 129 36.18 49.67 12.34
N GLY A 130 36.83 50.25 11.34
CA GLY A 130 37.97 51.15 11.53
C GLY A 130 39.34 50.63 11.09
N GLY A 131 40.08 51.49 10.37
CA GLY A 131 41.48 51.31 9.98
C GLY A 131 41.69 50.67 8.59
N MET A 132 42.66 51.10 7.78
CA MET A 132 43.45 52.34 7.84
C MET A 132 43.94 52.75 6.43
N LEU A 133 44.46 53.96 6.28
CA LEU A 133 44.94 54.53 5.01
C LEU A 133 46.20 53.83 4.47
N GLY A 134 46.35 53.76 3.14
CA GLY A 134 47.58 53.31 2.48
C GLY A 134 47.54 53.42 0.94
N PRO A 135 48.22 54.39 0.31
CA PRO A 135 48.29 54.56 -1.14
C PRO A 135 49.62 54.09 -1.75
N GLY A 136 49.59 53.48 -2.95
CA GLY A 136 50.79 53.33 -3.80
C GLY A 136 50.78 52.15 -4.79
N GLY A 137 51.31 52.39 -6.01
CA GLY A 137 51.63 51.36 -7.03
C GLY A 137 50.43 50.79 -7.81
N GLY A 138 50.42 50.65 -9.14
CA GLY A 138 51.36 51.13 -10.16
C GLY A 138 52.16 50.02 -10.88
N MET A 139 51.62 49.50 -11.98
CA MET A 139 52.24 48.68 -13.06
C MET A 139 51.08 48.33 -14.05
N ILE A 140 51.16 48.35 -15.39
CA ILE A 140 52.19 48.00 -16.39
C ILE A 140 52.47 46.47 -16.40
N GLY A 141 52.17 45.70 -17.46
CA GLY A 141 51.65 46.08 -18.78
C GLY A 141 51.17 44.89 -19.66
N PRO A 142 51.69 44.66 -20.89
CA PRO A 142 50.80 44.35 -22.02
C PRO A 142 51.07 43.05 -22.82
N GLY A 143 50.12 42.71 -23.71
CA GLY A 143 50.16 41.61 -24.70
C GLY A 143 49.01 40.60 -24.46
N GLY A 144 48.29 40.07 -25.46
CA GLY A 144 48.44 40.08 -26.92
C GLY A 144 48.68 38.66 -27.46
N GLY A 145 47.98 38.13 -28.46
CA GLY A 145 46.84 38.64 -29.25
C GLY A 145 46.56 37.72 -30.47
N ARG A 146 45.59 38.07 -31.34
CA ARG A 146 45.11 37.27 -32.51
C ARG A 146 44.37 35.98 -32.08
N ARG A 147 43.54 35.31 -32.91
CA ARG A 147 43.09 35.45 -34.32
C ARG A 147 41.59 35.01 -34.32
N GLY A 148 40.65 35.68 -34.99
CA GLY A 148 40.32 35.51 -36.41
C GLY A 148 39.69 34.12 -36.71
N GLY A 149 38.48 33.98 -37.26
CA GLY A 149 37.48 34.96 -37.73
C GLY A 149 36.33 34.27 -38.50
N THR A 150 35.52 35.02 -39.25
CA THR A 150 34.43 34.58 -40.18
C THR A 150 33.25 33.78 -39.57
N GLY A 151 31.99 34.00 -39.97
CA GLY A 151 31.43 34.97 -40.93
C GLY A 151 29.90 34.81 -41.10
N SER A 152 29.30 35.69 -41.92
CA SER A 152 27.88 35.74 -42.35
C SER A 152 26.82 35.92 -41.23
N SER A 153 25.98 36.97 -41.18
CA SER A 153 25.13 37.66 -42.18
C SER A 153 23.85 36.90 -42.57
N GLY A 154 22.69 37.45 -42.22
CA GLY A 154 21.38 36.88 -42.58
C GLY A 154 20.24 37.33 -41.66
N GLY A 155 19.88 38.61 -41.69
CA GLY A 155 18.70 39.13 -41.00
C GLY A 155 17.58 39.43 -41.99
N MET A 156 16.32 39.14 -41.63
CA MET A 156 15.16 39.67 -42.34
C MET A 156 13.93 39.73 -41.42
N LEU A 157 13.22 40.86 -41.45
CA LEU A 157 11.93 41.05 -40.79
C LEU A 157 10.81 40.77 -41.82
N GLY A 158 9.68 40.23 -41.36
CA GLY A 158 8.51 39.97 -42.20
C GLY A 158 7.22 39.92 -41.38
N PRO A 159 6.33 40.94 -41.46
CA PRO A 159 5.08 40.97 -40.72
C PRO A 159 3.84 40.73 -41.61
N GLY A 160 2.77 40.19 -41.03
CA GLY A 160 1.38 40.37 -41.50
C GLY A 160 0.69 39.13 -42.11
N GLY A 161 -0.63 39.07 -41.91
CA GLY A 161 -1.54 38.06 -42.45
C GLY A 161 -1.74 36.81 -41.56
N GLY A 162 -2.96 36.32 -41.31
CA GLY A 162 -4.27 36.95 -41.59
C GLY A 162 -5.48 35.99 -41.56
N MET A 163 -6.42 36.27 -40.65
CA MET A 163 -7.88 35.97 -40.75
C MET A 163 -8.45 34.53 -40.77
N THR A 164 -9.74 34.48 -40.36
CA THR A 164 -10.80 33.46 -40.59
C THR A 164 -10.73 32.06 -39.95
N GLY A 165 -11.81 31.71 -39.22
CA GLY A 165 -12.29 30.35 -38.95
C GLY A 165 -13.31 29.91 -40.02
N PRO A 166 -14.44 29.21 -39.73
CA PRO A 166 -15.00 28.69 -38.47
C PRO A 166 -14.72 27.17 -38.32
N GLY A 167 -15.27 26.34 -37.43
CA GLY A 167 -16.33 26.44 -36.41
C GLY A 167 -17.45 25.41 -36.65
N GLY A 168 -17.54 24.41 -35.77
CA GLY A 168 -18.51 23.30 -35.80
C GLY A 168 -17.91 22.00 -35.23
N GLY A 169 -18.64 21.08 -34.59
CA GLY A 169 -20.05 21.16 -34.16
C GLY A 169 -20.91 19.95 -34.55
N MET A 170 -20.66 18.76 -33.99
CA MET A 170 -21.56 17.57 -34.01
C MET A 170 -21.33 16.78 -32.70
N THR A 171 -22.29 16.68 -31.77
CA THR A 171 -23.48 15.78 -31.73
C THR A 171 -23.14 14.28 -31.70
N GLY A 172 -23.40 13.62 -30.56
CA GLY A 172 -23.38 12.16 -30.44
C GLY A 172 -24.73 11.50 -30.85
N PRO A 173 -24.76 10.16 -31.02
CA PRO A 173 -25.98 9.45 -31.43
C PRO A 173 -27.01 9.33 -30.30
N GLY A 174 -28.28 9.58 -30.62
CA GLY A 174 -29.41 9.43 -29.70
C GLY A 174 -29.98 8.00 -29.63
N ALA A 175 -30.98 7.81 -28.76
CA ALA A 175 -31.63 6.51 -28.55
C ALA A 175 -32.60 6.12 -29.68
N GLY A 176 -32.61 4.84 -30.04
CA GLY A 176 -33.69 4.21 -30.81
C GLY A 176 -34.78 3.66 -29.89
N ARG A 177 -36.07 3.87 -30.23
CA ARG A 177 -37.24 3.41 -29.47
C ARG A 177 -38.34 2.92 -30.41
N GLY A 178 -38.75 1.66 -30.29
CA GLY A 178 -39.91 1.14 -31.02
C GLY A 178 -40.20 -0.36 -30.83
N THR A 179 -41.35 -0.67 -30.22
CA THR A 179 -42.42 -1.60 -30.68
C THR A 179 -42.04 -2.91 -31.42
N THR A 180 -42.60 -4.09 -31.15
CA THR A 180 -43.95 -4.48 -30.62
C THR A 180 -43.93 -5.74 -29.70
N GLY A 181 -45.07 -6.10 -29.08
CA GLY A 181 -45.30 -7.39 -28.36
C GLY A 181 -45.96 -8.47 -29.25
N PRO A 182 -46.80 -9.43 -28.73
CA PRO A 182 -47.36 -9.54 -27.36
C PRO A 182 -47.57 -10.97 -26.77
N SER A 183 -48.23 -11.04 -25.60
CA SER A 183 -49.19 -12.09 -25.12
C SER A 183 -48.73 -13.35 -24.33
N GLY A 184 -49.58 -13.77 -23.37
CA GLY A 184 -49.48 -14.97 -22.49
C GLY A 184 -48.58 -14.79 -21.24
N GLY A 185 -48.90 -15.20 -19.99
CA GLY A 185 -50.04 -15.92 -19.38
C GLY A 185 -49.53 -17.08 -18.49
N ARG A 186 -50.14 -17.53 -17.37
CA ARG A 186 -51.29 -17.08 -16.54
C ARG A 186 -51.30 -17.92 -15.21
N GLY A 187 -51.72 -17.34 -14.07
CA GLY A 187 -51.85 -18.02 -12.74
C GLY A 187 -50.64 -17.77 -11.81
N GLY A 188 -50.74 -17.76 -10.47
CA GLY A 188 -51.85 -18.05 -9.54
C GLY A 188 -51.61 -19.38 -8.77
N THR A 189 -51.76 -19.49 -7.44
CA THR A 189 -52.14 -18.56 -6.34
C THR A 189 -51.06 -18.63 -5.20
N THR A 190 -51.20 -18.32 -3.89
CA THR A 190 -52.30 -18.05 -2.93
C THR A 190 -51.77 -17.22 -1.73
N GLY A 191 -52.64 -16.73 -0.83
CA GLY A 191 -52.29 -16.15 0.49
C GLY A 191 -52.73 -17.08 1.66
N PRO A 192 -53.15 -16.57 2.85
CA PRO A 192 -53.23 -15.15 3.27
C PRO A 192 -52.89 -14.81 4.75
N GLY A 193 -52.80 -13.51 5.08
CA GLY A 193 -53.11 -12.96 6.43
C GLY A 193 -51.96 -12.35 7.24
N ARG A 194 -52.21 -11.46 8.24
CA ARG A 194 -53.46 -10.73 8.57
C ARG A 194 -53.20 -9.55 9.56
N GLY A 195 -53.66 -8.34 9.20
CA GLY A 195 -53.88 -7.20 10.11
C GLY A 195 -52.65 -6.36 10.53
N GLY A 196 -52.78 -5.08 10.90
CA GLY A 196 -53.97 -4.21 10.79
C GLY A 196 -53.90 -2.93 11.65
N SER A 197 -54.70 -1.91 11.27
CA SER A 197 -55.04 -0.69 12.05
C SER A 197 -53.92 0.36 12.29
N SER A 198 -54.20 1.67 12.42
CA SER A 198 -55.42 2.46 12.11
C SER A 198 -55.21 3.98 12.23
N GLY A 199 -55.80 4.77 11.32
CA GLY A 199 -56.15 6.19 11.51
C GLY A 199 -55.02 7.23 11.41
N GLY A 200 -55.31 8.52 11.10
CA GLY A 200 -56.57 9.08 10.64
C GLY A 200 -56.61 10.61 10.47
N MET A 201 -57.26 11.06 9.38
CA MET A 201 -57.94 12.36 9.17
C MET A 201 -57.19 13.72 9.30
N LEU A 202 -57.06 14.37 8.14
CA LEU A 202 -57.58 15.73 7.81
C LEU A 202 -57.36 16.92 8.77
N GLY A 203 -56.88 18.05 8.21
CA GLY A 203 -57.55 19.34 8.43
C GLY A 203 -56.67 20.61 8.45
N PRO A 204 -57.18 21.80 8.05
CA PRO A 204 -56.32 22.85 7.49
C PRO A 204 -56.43 24.28 8.11
N GLY A 205 -55.38 25.08 7.88
CA GLY A 205 -55.20 26.52 8.18
C GLY A 205 -53.71 26.86 8.05
N GLY A 206 -53.21 28.06 7.67
CA GLY A 206 -53.77 29.41 7.70
C GLY A 206 -53.36 30.14 9.00
N GLY A 207 -52.67 31.28 9.04
CA GLY A 207 -52.03 32.12 8.00
C GLY A 207 -51.74 33.55 8.52
N ARG A 208 -50.80 34.30 7.89
CA ARG A 208 -50.38 35.71 8.14
C ARG A 208 -49.62 36.07 9.45
N GLY A 209 -48.67 37.03 9.36
CA GLY A 209 -48.52 38.12 10.34
C GLY A 209 -47.08 38.48 10.82
N GLY A 210 -46.71 39.77 10.74
CA GLY A 210 -45.47 40.37 11.33
C GLY A 210 -44.19 40.16 10.50
N LEU A 211 -43.41 41.14 10.01
CA LEU A 211 -43.31 42.61 10.14
C LEU A 211 -42.82 43.22 11.48
N GLY A 212 -41.73 44.00 11.38
CA GLY A 212 -41.25 45.00 12.37
C GLY A 212 -39.98 44.59 13.13
N GLY A 213 -38.90 45.39 13.09
CA GLY A 213 -37.69 45.08 13.88
C GLY A 213 -36.40 45.89 13.68
N ASP A 214 -36.39 47.05 13.04
CA ASP A 214 -35.16 47.87 12.91
C ASP A 214 -34.76 48.54 14.24
N SER A 215 -33.52 48.36 14.72
CA SER A 215 -32.83 49.34 15.60
C SER A 215 -31.33 49.07 15.84
N SER A 216 -30.51 50.03 15.39
CA SER A 216 -29.34 50.63 16.05
C SER A 216 -28.27 49.80 16.80
N GLY A 217 -27.01 50.04 16.41
CA GLY A 217 -25.99 50.55 17.35
C GLY A 217 -25.00 49.54 17.94
N GLY A 218 -23.77 49.49 17.40
CA GLY A 218 -22.73 48.58 17.92
C GLY A 218 -21.34 48.71 17.28
N MET A 219 -20.84 49.92 17.03
CA MET A 219 -19.45 50.09 16.55
C MET A 219 -18.42 49.90 17.67
N GLY A 220 -18.00 48.64 17.89
CA GLY A 220 -16.87 48.29 18.75
C GLY A 220 -15.52 48.42 18.02
N PRO A 221 -14.47 48.98 18.65
CA PRO A 221 -13.20 49.26 17.97
C PRO A 221 -12.23 48.07 17.93
N GLY A 222 -11.43 48.02 16.86
CA GLY A 222 -10.01 47.62 16.97
C GLY A 222 -9.67 46.18 17.31
N GLY A 223 -10.59 45.22 17.17
CA GLY A 223 -10.26 43.80 17.32
C GLY A 223 -9.34 43.31 16.19
N SER A 224 -8.02 43.28 16.41
CA SER A 224 -7.01 42.79 15.47
C SER A 224 -7.04 41.25 15.39
N GLY A 225 -8.10 40.71 14.76
CA GLY A 225 -8.26 39.28 14.55
C GLY A 225 -7.19 38.72 13.63
N THR A 226 -6.11 38.20 14.21
CA THR A 226 -5.13 37.36 13.50
C THR A 226 -5.87 36.21 12.84
N SER A 227 -5.70 36.07 11.53
CA SER A 227 -6.47 35.15 10.70
C SER A 227 -5.98 33.71 10.83
N ASP A 228 -6.22 33.08 11.98
CA ASP A 228 -5.89 31.65 12.21
C ASP A 228 -6.62 30.71 11.23
N ALA A 229 -7.72 31.17 10.62
CA ALA A 229 -8.34 30.54 9.45
C ALA A 229 -7.37 30.30 8.27
N ALA A 230 -6.25 31.04 8.18
CA ALA A 230 -5.23 30.88 7.14
C ALA A 230 -4.20 29.76 7.45
N ARG A 231 -4.22 29.15 8.64
CA ARG A 231 -3.20 28.17 9.08
C ARG A 231 -3.63 26.71 8.98
N SER A 232 -4.88 26.44 8.56
CA SER A 232 -5.49 25.09 8.60
C SER A 232 -6.01 24.59 7.24
N LEU A 233 -5.23 24.75 6.16
CA LEU A 233 -5.50 24.11 4.85
C LEU A 233 -4.36 23.19 4.36
N LEU A 234 -3.22 23.15 5.06
CA LEU A 234 -2.19 22.15 4.88
C LEU A 234 -2.43 20.96 5.82
N THR A 235 -3.55 20.26 5.60
CA THR A 235 -3.75 18.93 6.20
C THR A 235 -2.62 18.02 5.71
N GLU A 236 -1.79 17.51 6.61
CA GLU A 236 -0.68 16.64 6.23
C GLU A 236 -1.19 15.43 5.43
N PRO A 237 -0.52 15.03 4.33
CA PRO A 237 -0.96 13.90 3.53
C PRO A 237 -1.02 12.64 4.40
N LYS A 238 -2.22 12.07 4.56
CA LYS A 238 -2.42 10.80 5.29
C LYS A 238 -1.38 9.78 4.76
N PRO A 239 -0.53 9.19 5.62
CA PRO A 239 0.45 8.22 5.15
C PRO A 239 -0.25 7.01 4.53
N ILE A 240 0.37 6.43 3.50
CA ILE A 240 -0.12 5.19 2.88
C ILE A 240 -0.06 4.08 3.94
N ARG A 241 -1.19 3.42 4.19
CA ARG A 241 -1.35 2.30 5.14
C ARG A 241 -1.68 0.99 4.44
N GLN A 242 -2.23 1.05 3.22
CA GLN A 242 -2.54 -0.11 2.39
C GLN A 242 -2.02 0.11 0.97
N VAL A 243 -1.36 -0.90 0.43
CA VAL A 243 -1.09 -1.01 -1.01
C VAL A 243 -2.24 -1.80 -1.62
N ARG A 244 -2.76 -1.36 -2.76
CA ARG A 244 -3.73 -2.11 -3.56
C ARG A 244 -3.05 -2.51 -4.86
N ALA A 245 -2.98 -3.80 -5.12
CA ALA A 245 -2.64 -4.36 -6.42
C ALA A 245 -3.92 -4.78 -7.15
N VAL A 246 -3.99 -4.54 -8.45
CA VAL A 246 -5.02 -5.16 -9.31
C VAL A 246 -4.31 -5.97 -10.38
N LEU A 247 -4.52 -7.28 -10.35
CA LEU A 247 -4.02 -8.19 -11.38
C LEU A 247 -5.02 -8.19 -12.53
N VAL A 248 -4.55 -7.95 -13.75
CA VAL A 248 -5.35 -7.95 -14.97
C VAL A 248 -4.91 -9.13 -15.81
N MET A 249 -5.86 -10.03 -16.08
CA MET A 249 -5.58 -11.33 -16.70
C MET A 249 -5.73 -11.28 -18.23
N THR A 250 -5.17 -12.24 -18.96
CA THR A 250 -5.30 -12.30 -20.43
C THR A 250 -6.75 -12.47 -20.93
N ASP A 251 -7.66 -12.96 -20.09
CA ASP A 251 -9.11 -12.98 -20.36
C ASP A 251 -9.85 -11.68 -19.98
N GLY A 252 -9.12 -10.62 -19.65
CA GLY A 252 -9.64 -9.30 -19.29
C GLY A 252 -10.19 -9.17 -17.87
N LYS A 253 -10.24 -10.26 -17.09
CA LYS A 253 -10.72 -10.22 -15.71
C LYS A 253 -9.73 -9.47 -14.81
N GLN A 254 -10.26 -8.78 -13.81
CA GLN A 254 -9.50 -7.92 -12.91
C GLN A 254 -9.70 -8.39 -11.47
N ILE A 255 -8.61 -8.71 -10.79
CA ILE A 255 -8.60 -9.26 -9.44
C ILE A 255 -8.00 -8.22 -8.49
N ASP A 256 -8.80 -7.78 -7.52
CA ASP A 256 -8.40 -6.82 -6.49
C ASP A 256 -7.67 -7.53 -5.34
N VAL A 257 -6.52 -6.99 -4.95
CA VAL A 257 -5.69 -7.46 -3.85
C VAL A 257 -5.35 -6.26 -2.97
N THR A 258 -5.87 -6.23 -1.75
CA THR A 258 -5.49 -5.24 -0.74
C THR A 258 -4.43 -5.84 0.20
N LEU A 259 -3.29 -5.15 0.31
CA LEU A 259 -2.12 -5.53 1.08
C LEU A 259 -1.94 -4.53 2.24
N PRO A 260 -2.31 -4.89 3.48
CA PRO A 260 -2.12 -4.02 4.64
C PRO A 260 -0.63 -3.90 5.01
N MET A 261 -0.16 -2.68 5.27
CA MET A 261 1.24 -2.45 5.65
C MET A 261 1.48 -2.65 7.16
N GLU A 262 0.44 -2.63 7.99
CA GLU A 262 0.57 -2.69 9.45
C GLU A 262 1.17 -4.00 9.98
N PHE A 263 0.87 -5.13 9.32
CA PHE A 263 1.41 -6.45 9.65
C PHE A 263 2.78 -6.75 9.02
N SER A 264 3.40 -5.77 8.34
CA SER A 264 4.74 -5.91 7.73
C SER A 264 5.84 -5.36 8.65
N LYS A 265 6.93 -6.11 8.81
CA LYS A 265 8.16 -5.64 9.46
C LYS A 265 9.00 -4.89 8.40
N PRO A 266 9.34 -3.60 8.60
CA PRO A 266 10.28 -2.92 7.73
C PRO A 266 11.71 -3.46 7.92
N THR A 267 12.51 -3.47 6.86
CA THR A 267 13.97 -3.64 6.95
C THR A 267 14.62 -2.38 7.50
N ARG A 268 15.95 -2.42 7.74
CA ARG A 268 16.76 -1.25 8.12
C ARG A 268 16.67 -0.09 7.11
N GLU A 269 16.32 -0.39 5.86
CA GLU A 269 16.23 0.57 4.75
C GLU A 269 14.78 1.04 4.51
N GLY A 270 13.81 0.60 5.31
CA GLY A 270 12.40 0.97 5.20
C GLY A 270 11.58 0.16 4.18
N TRP A 271 12.22 -0.76 3.43
CA TRP A 271 11.52 -1.74 2.60
C TRP A 271 10.63 -2.66 3.44
N ARG A 272 9.43 -2.96 2.95
CA ARG A 272 8.45 -3.85 3.60
C ARG A 272 8.02 -4.92 2.60
N THR A 273 8.15 -6.19 2.98
CA THR A 273 7.54 -7.29 2.24
C THR A 273 6.06 -7.36 2.56
N LEU A 274 5.23 -7.33 1.52
CA LEU A 274 3.79 -7.52 1.56
C LEU A 274 3.49 -8.81 0.79
N ALA A 275 2.78 -9.76 1.39
CA ALA A 275 2.50 -11.04 0.77
C ALA A 275 1.05 -11.48 0.98
N VAL A 276 0.46 -12.09 -0.05
CA VAL A 276 -0.88 -12.71 0.01
C VAL A 276 -0.82 -14.13 -0.56
N PRO A 277 -1.35 -15.16 0.13
CA PRO A 277 -1.40 -16.52 -0.41
C PRO A 277 -2.39 -16.58 -1.60
N PHE A 278 -2.00 -17.20 -2.71
CA PHE A 278 -2.88 -17.35 -3.89
C PHE A 278 -4.18 -18.10 -3.55
N ALA A 279 -4.12 -19.06 -2.64
CA ALA A 279 -5.29 -19.79 -2.14
C ALA A 279 -6.30 -18.91 -1.37
N SER A 280 -5.97 -17.65 -1.05
CA SER A 280 -6.88 -16.66 -0.43
C SER A 280 -7.60 -15.79 -1.45
N ILE A 281 -7.28 -15.96 -2.75
CA ILE A 281 -7.79 -15.17 -3.86
C ILE A 281 -8.65 -16.09 -4.75
N PRO A 282 -9.83 -16.55 -4.28
CA PRO A 282 -10.61 -17.58 -4.97
C PRO A 282 -11.02 -17.18 -6.39
N ALA A 283 -11.17 -15.88 -6.65
CA ALA A 283 -11.52 -15.33 -7.96
C ALA A 283 -10.51 -15.68 -9.08
N LEU A 284 -9.22 -15.88 -8.75
CA LEU A 284 -8.20 -16.26 -9.75
C LEU A 284 -8.49 -17.62 -10.40
N LYS A 285 -9.16 -18.54 -9.70
CA LYS A 285 -9.51 -19.88 -10.22
C LYS A 285 -10.44 -19.82 -11.43
N ASN A 286 -11.14 -18.71 -11.62
CA ASN A 286 -12.10 -18.48 -12.70
C ASN A 286 -11.53 -17.58 -13.82
N THR A 287 -10.21 -17.50 -13.97
CA THR A 287 -9.48 -16.67 -14.95
C THR A 287 -8.63 -17.51 -15.90
N SER A 288 -7.98 -16.90 -16.90
CA SER A 288 -6.94 -17.54 -17.70
C SER A 288 -5.70 -17.98 -16.89
N ALA A 289 -5.55 -17.49 -15.66
CA ALA A 289 -4.37 -17.67 -14.81
C ALA A 289 -3.05 -17.15 -15.43
N GLU A 290 -3.14 -16.23 -16.39
CA GLU A 290 -2.00 -15.49 -16.96
C GLU A 290 -2.19 -14.00 -16.69
N ILE A 291 -1.25 -13.39 -15.96
CA ILE A 291 -1.27 -11.96 -15.65
C ILE A 291 -0.69 -11.21 -16.85
N ALA A 292 -1.51 -10.38 -17.51
CA ALA A 292 -1.07 -9.49 -18.59
C ALA A 292 -0.60 -8.12 -18.06
N GLU A 293 -1.11 -7.70 -16.90
CA GLU A 293 -0.86 -6.38 -16.34
C GLU A 293 -1.06 -6.36 -14.82
N VAL A 294 -0.27 -5.54 -14.12
CA VAL A 294 -0.39 -5.26 -12.68
C VAL A 294 -0.59 -3.75 -12.49
N ARG A 295 -1.66 -3.33 -11.83
CA ARG A 295 -1.86 -1.93 -11.40
C ARG A 295 -1.59 -1.77 -9.92
N LEU A 296 -0.98 -0.66 -9.51
CA LEU A 296 -0.54 -0.43 -8.13
C LEU A 296 -0.97 0.95 -7.61
N PHE A 297 -1.58 0.95 -6.42
CA PHE A 297 -2.16 2.14 -5.78
C PHE A 297 -1.87 2.14 -4.27
N GLY A 298 -1.88 3.32 -3.63
CA GLY A 298 -2.00 3.45 -2.18
C GLY A 298 -3.44 3.77 -1.75
N ASP A 299 -3.73 3.81 -0.46
CA ASP A 299 -5.02 4.27 0.07
C ASP A 299 -5.10 5.80 0.27
N SER A 300 -4.03 6.54 -0.03
CA SER A 300 -3.95 7.99 0.09
C SER A 300 -3.14 8.62 -1.06
N VAL A 301 -3.00 9.95 -1.06
CA VAL A 301 -2.06 10.66 -1.95
C VAL A 301 -0.63 10.48 -1.44
N GLY A 302 0.28 10.05 -2.31
CA GLY A 302 1.68 9.90 -1.93
C GLY A 302 2.58 9.25 -2.98
N THR A 303 3.80 8.95 -2.55
CA THR A 303 4.81 8.19 -3.29
C THR A 303 5.11 6.87 -2.60
N MET A 304 5.27 5.81 -3.39
CA MET A 304 5.83 4.52 -2.96
C MET A 304 6.80 3.99 -4.03
N TYR A 305 7.70 3.09 -3.65
CA TYR A 305 8.66 2.42 -4.53
C TYR A 305 8.41 0.93 -4.47
N VAL A 306 8.51 0.26 -5.61
CA VAL A 306 8.26 -1.18 -5.73
C VAL A 306 9.52 -1.82 -6.27
N GLY A 307 10.20 -2.60 -5.43
CA GLY A 307 11.50 -3.19 -5.71
C GLY A 307 11.44 -4.63 -6.23
N GLN A 308 10.36 -5.34 -5.92
CA GLN A 308 10.12 -6.72 -6.36
C GLN A 308 8.62 -7.00 -6.48
N ILE A 309 8.23 -7.79 -7.47
CA ILE A 309 6.91 -8.41 -7.64
C ILE A 309 7.15 -9.83 -8.17
N ARG A 310 6.81 -10.87 -7.40
CA ARG A 310 6.96 -12.27 -7.83
C ARG A 310 5.95 -13.20 -7.15
N THR A 311 5.87 -14.44 -7.61
CA THR A 311 5.43 -15.55 -6.74
C THR A 311 6.58 -16.08 -5.91
N ILE A 312 6.29 -16.67 -4.75
CA ILE A 312 7.24 -17.43 -3.93
C ILE A 312 6.50 -18.50 -3.12
N GLN A 313 7.10 -19.68 -2.95
CA GLN A 313 6.64 -20.72 -2.03
C GLN A 313 7.24 -20.52 -0.64
N ASP A 314 6.41 -20.54 0.42
CA ASP A 314 6.88 -20.38 1.80
C ASP A 314 6.18 -21.34 2.78
N GLU A 315 6.99 -22.21 3.38
CA GLU A 315 6.62 -23.21 4.37
C GLU A 315 7.17 -22.90 5.77
N THR A 316 7.84 -21.75 5.94
CA THR A 316 8.51 -21.38 7.20
C THR A 316 7.48 -21.31 8.33
N PRO A 317 7.53 -22.18 9.36
CA PRO A 317 6.56 -22.17 10.44
C PRO A 317 6.68 -20.90 11.28
N ILE A 318 5.61 -20.49 11.96
CA ILE A 318 5.68 -19.38 12.91
C ILE A 318 6.54 -19.83 14.11
N ARG A 319 7.59 -19.07 14.39
CA ARG A 319 8.43 -19.18 15.59
C ARG A 319 8.30 -17.89 16.36
N VAL A 320 8.06 -17.96 17.67
CA VAL A 320 7.99 -16.79 18.56
C VAL A 320 9.22 -16.83 19.46
N GLU A 321 9.86 -15.67 19.67
CA GLU A 321 10.96 -15.53 20.63
C GLU A 321 10.41 -15.54 22.06
N ASP A 322 11.05 -16.28 22.96
CA ASP A 322 10.63 -16.35 24.36
C ASP A 322 10.78 -15.01 25.08
N ILE A 323 9.77 -14.67 25.86
CA ILE A 323 9.71 -13.41 26.59
C ILE A 323 10.19 -13.66 28.03
N PRO A 324 11.21 -12.93 28.53
CA PRO A 324 11.78 -13.21 29.84
C PRO A 324 10.78 -12.95 30.97
N GLU A 325 10.83 -13.82 31.99
CA GLU A 325 10.07 -13.66 33.24
C GLU A 325 10.44 -12.34 33.95
N ARG A 326 9.50 -11.78 34.71
CA ARG A 326 9.69 -10.50 35.39
C ARG A 326 9.17 -10.51 36.82
N THR A 327 9.85 -9.77 37.70
CA THR A 327 9.29 -9.34 38.99
C THR A 327 9.09 -7.83 38.93
N VAL A 328 7.92 -7.34 39.35
CA VAL A 328 7.50 -5.92 39.26
C VAL A 328 6.67 -5.53 40.48
N ALA A 329 6.58 -4.25 40.81
CA ALA A 329 5.76 -3.77 41.93
C ALA A 329 4.28 -3.59 41.55
N VAL A 330 3.39 -3.61 42.53
CA VAL A 330 1.99 -3.20 42.33
C VAL A 330 1.94 -1.75 41.87
N ASN A 331 1.17 -1.51 40.81
CA ASN A 331 1.07 -0.28 40.03
C ASN A 331 2.23 0.03 39.06
N ASP A 332 3.22 -0.83 38.87
CA ASP A 332 4.16 -0.66 37.75
C ASP A 332 3.46 -0.82 36.40
N THR A 333 3.82 0.04 35.43
CA THR A 333 3.46 -0.12 34.02
C THR A 333 4.59 -0.86 33.31
N VAL A 334 4.30 -2.03 32.76
CA VAL A 334 5.28 -2.97 32.22
C VAL A 334 5.11 -3.07 30.71
N LYS A 335 6.18 -2.77 29.95
CA LYS A 335 6.20 -2.91 28.49
C LYS A 335 6.73 -4.27 28.05
N PHE A 336 5.90 -5.02 27.35
CA PHE A 336 6.24 -6.26 26.66
C PHE A 336 6.42 -5.97 25.17
N THR A 337 7.34 -6.68 24.53
CA THR A 337 7.62 -6.59 23.09
C THR A 337 7.68 -8.00 22.55
N GLY A 338 6.86 -8.27 21.54
CA GLY A 338 6.82 -9.55 20.85
C GLY A 338 7.74 -9.55 19.63
N SER A 339 8.43 -10.66 19.42
CA SER A 339 9.12 -10.94 18.17
C SER A 339 8.89 -12.37 17.73
N ALA A 340 8.79 -12.53 16.41
CA ALA A 340 8.44 -13.77 15.76
C ALA A 340 8.90 -13.74 14.30
N GLU A 341 9.18 -14.92 13.77
CA GLU A 341 9.60 -15.19 12.39
C GLU A 341 8.62 -16.18 11.74
N ALA A 342 8.31 -15.97 10.46
CA ALA A 342 7.41 -16.85 9.71
C ALA A 342 7.63 -16.73 8.19
N GLY A 343 8.89 -16.61 7.75
CA GLY A 343 9.22 -16.37 6.34
C GLY A 343 8.64 -15.05 5.85
N ILE A 344 7.79 -15.10 4.82
CA ILE A 344 7.12 -13.92 4.23
C ILE A 344 5.70 -13.66 4.77
N SER A 345 5.18 -14.52 5.66
CA SER A 345 3.83 -14.36 6.22
C SER A 345 3.68 -13.02 6.94
N GLN A 346 2.55 -12.35 6.68
CA GLN A 346 2.12 -11.22 7.49
C GLN A 346 1.60 -11.72 8.84
N LEU A 347 2.07 -11.13 9.95
CA LEU A 347 1.83 -11.63 11.30
C LEU A 347 1.01 -10.67 12.16
N LYS A 348 -0.06 -11.21 12.76
CA LYS A 348 -0.84 -10.57 13.82
C LYS A 348 -0.32 -11.04 15.19
N TYR A 349 -0.26 -10.13 16.16
CA TYR A 349 0.21 -10.35 17.52
C TYR A 349 -0.95 -10.05 18.48
N GLU A 350 -1.32 -11.02 19.31
CA GLU A 350 -2.44 -10.95 20.26
C GLU A 350 -1.92 -11.26 21.68
N TRP A 351 -2.26 -10.41 22.65
CA TRP A 351 -1.79 -10.52 24.03
C TRP A 351 -2.94 -10.83 24.99
N THR A 352 -2.65 -11.66 26.00
CA THR A 352 -3.57 -12.01 27.08
C THR A 352 -2.85 -11.90 28.43
N VAL A 353 -3.53 -11.42 29.47
CA VAL A 353 -3.02 -11.40 30.86
C VAL A 353 -3.93 -12.24 31.75
N LEU A 354 -3.43 -13.42 32.13
CA LEU A 354 -4.12 -14.39 33.00
C LEU A 354 -3.47 -14.37 34.39
N LYS A 355 -4.19 -14.76 35.46
CA LYS A 355 -3.49 -15.18 36.68
C LYS A 355 -2.82 -16.53 36.43
N ALA A 356 -1.71 -16.79 37.12
CA ALA A 356 -0.95 -18.02 36.94
C ALA A 356 -1.84 -19.27 37.04
N GLY A 357 -1.85 -20.09 35.99
CA GLY A 357 -2.66 -21.31 35.91
C GLY A 357 -4.12 -21.15 35.45
N GLU A 358 -4.64 -19.94 35.25
CA GLU A 358 -5.91 -19.74 34.54
C GLU A 358 -5.76 -20.14 33.06
N ARG A 359 -6.71 -20.91 32.51
CA ARG A 359 -6.68 -21.38 31.11
C ARG A 359 -8.09 -21.34 30.47
N PRO A 360 -8.61 -20.14 30.14
CA PRO A 360 -9.86 -20.02 29.40
C PRO A 360 -9.67 -20.51 27.95
N ASP A 361 -10.71 -21.13 27.40
CA ASP A 361 -10.79 -21.51 25.98
C ASP A 361 -12.12 -20.98 25.40
N PRO A 362 -12.10 -20.07 24.40
CA PRO A 362 -10.90 -19.44 23.82
C PRO A 362 -10.20 -18.49 24.78
N LEU A 363 -8.90 -18.26 24.55
CA LEU A 363 -8.15 -17.19 25.20
C LEU A 363 -8.74 -15.81 24.86
N PRO A 364 -9.00 -14.93 25.84
CA PRO A 364 -9.37 -13.54 25.56
C PRO A 364 -8.18 -12.76 24.97
N VAL A 365 -8.47 -11.67 24.25
CA VAL A 365 -7.45 -10.77 23.71
C VAL A 365 -7.57 -9.43 24.42
N ASP A 366 -6.59 -9.12 25.27
CA ASP A 366 -6.52 -7.86 26.03
C ASP A 366 -5.90 -6.72 25.21
N ALA A 367 -5.00 -7.05 24.26
CA ALA A 367 -4.39 -6.10 23.34
C ALA A 367 -3.89 -6.75 22.04
N GLU A 368 -3.69 -5.95 21.01
CA GLU A 368 -3.10 -6.35 19.74
C GLU A 368 -1.85 -5.52 19.40
N GLY A 369 -0.93 -6.10 18.62
CA GLY A 369 0.25 -5.43 18.09
C GLY A 369 1.57 -5.91 18.70
N ARG A 370 2.69 -5.46 18.12
CA ARG A 370 4.04 -5.94 18.49
C ARG A 370 4.51 -5.53 19.89
N THR A 371 3.88 -4.53 20.50
CA THR A 371 4.22 -4.04 21.84
C THR A 371 2.96 -3.86 22.67
N PHE A 372 3.00 -4.32 23.92
CA PHE A 372 1.88 -4.28 24.85
C PHE A 372 2.35 -3.64 26.16
N GLU A 373 1.55 -2.72 26.71
CA GLU A 373 1.84 -2.05 27.98
C GLU A 373 0.71 -2.33 28.97
N HIS A 374 1.06 -2.95 30.10
CA HIS A 374 0.10 -3.38 31.11
C HIS A 374 0.47 -2.85 32.50
N LYS A 375 -0.52 -2.43 33.29
CA LYS A 375 -0.32 -1.96 34.67
C LYS A 375 -0.95 -2.93 35.67
N PHE A 376 -0.12 -3.71 36.35
CA PHE A 376 -0.56 -4.71 37.32
C PHE A 376 -1.05 -4.02 38.61
N ARG A 377 -2.35 -4.14 38.91
CA ARG A 377 -2.99 -3.44 40.04
C ARG A 377 -3.16 -4.29 41.31
N LYS A 378 -2.69 -5.53 41.31
CA LYS A 378 -2.78 -6.48 42.44
C LYS A 378 -1.51 -7.34 42.47
N SER A 379 -1.06 -7.70 43.66
CA SER A 379 0.04 -8.64 43.87
C SER A 379 -0.39 -10.07 43.55
N GLY A 380 0.55 -10.91 43.10
CA GLY A 380 0.29 -12.29 42.71
C GLY A 380 1.20 -12.75 41.57
N GLU A 381 0.91 -13.91 41.00
CA GLU A 381 1.60 -14.43 39.81
C GLU A 381 0.65 -14.43 38.61
N TYR A 382 1.18 -14.05 37.46
CA TYR A 382 0.44 -13.84 36.21
C TYR A 382 1.16 -14.50 35.04
N ASP A 383 0.38 -15.07 34.12
CA ASP A 383 0.84 -15.58 32.83
C ASP A 383 0.49 -14.54 31.75
N VAL A 384 1.49 -13.84 31.21
CA VAL A 384 1.33 -12.93 30.07
C VAL A 384 1.60 -13.71 28.79
N VAL A 385 0.52 -14.08 28.11
CA VAL A 385 0.54 -14.93 26.91
C VAL A 385 0.63 -14.05 25.67
N LEU A 386 1.61 -14.33 24.79
CA LEU A 386 1.66 -13.79 23.44
C LEU A 386 1.30 -14.91 22.46
N THR A 387 0.22 -14.72 21.69
CA THR A 387 -0.12 -15.58 20.54
C THR A 387 0.13 -14.83 19.24
N VAL A 388 0.82 -15.47 18.31
CA VAL A 388 1.16 -14.92 16.99
C VAL A 388 0.49 -15.77 15.90
N ARG A 389 -0.18 -15.11 14.95
CA ARG A 389 -0.96 -15.75 13.87
C ARG A 389 -0.56 -15.22 12.50
N ASP A 390 -0.61 -16.09 11.50
CA ASP A 390 -0.63 -15.67 10.09
C ASP A 390 -1.97 -14.99 9.78
N VAL A 391 -1.94 -13.80 9.17
CA VAL A 391 -3.12 -12.96 8.89
C VAL A 391 -4.14 -13.65 7.96
N TYR A 392 -3.71 -14.65 7.17
CA TYR A 392 -4.56 -15.41 6.26
C TYR A 392 -4.89 -16.83 6.77
N GLY A 393 -4.53 -17.14 8.03
CA GLY A 393 -4.77 -18.44 8.66
C GLY A 393 -4.04 -19.62 7.99
N ARG A 394 -2.97 -19.39 7.23
CA ARG A 394 -2.25 -20.43 6.47
C ARG A 394 -1.25 -21.23 7.29
N LYS A 395 -0.74 -20.66 8.36
CA LYS A 395 0.25 -21.28 9.25
C LYS A 395 -0.36 -21.45 10.63
N GLN A 396 0.00 -22.53 11.32
CA GLN A 396 -0.47 -22.78 12.68
C GLN A 396 0.00 -21.63 13.59
N PRO A 397 -0.88 -21.08 14.46
CA PRO A 397 -0.47 -20.11 15.47
C PRO A 397 0.64 -20.66 16.37
N ALA A 398 1.51 -19.77 16.84
CA ALA A 398 2.52 -20.08 17.83
C ALA A 398 2.41 -19.14 19.03
N THR A 399 2.74 -19.63 20.22
CA THR A 399 2.48 -18.95 21.49
C THR A 399 3.67 -19.09 22.43
N THR A 400 4.00 -18.03 23.16
CA THR A 400 4.94 -18.04 24.31
C THR A 400 4.28 -17.37 25.53
N VAL A 401 4.85 -17.56 26.73
CA VAL A 401 4.30 -17.08 27.99
C VAL A 401 5.40 -16.46 28.85
N ALA A 402 5.27 -15.18 29.18
CA ALA A 402 6.10 -14.54 30.20
C ALA A 402 5.42 -14.67 31.56
N LYS A 403 6.09 -15.31 32.53
CA LYS A 403 5.62 -15.27 33.93
C LYS A 403 5.94 -13.91 34.54
N VAL A 404 4.97 -13.33 35.22
CA VAL A 404 5.12 -12.04 35.92
C VAL A 404 4.72 -12.21 37.37
N ARG A 405 5.69 -12.03 38.28
CA ARG A 405 5.47 -11.95 39.72
C ARG A 405 5.29 -10.50 40.11
N VAL A 406 4.17 -10.18 40.75
CA VAL A 406 3.83 -8.82 41.19
C VAL A 406 3.94 -8.77 42.72
N THR A 407 4.94 -8.04 43.22
CA THR A 407 5.18 -7.80 44.66
C THR A 407 4.50 -6.51 45.12
N MET A 408 4.15 -6.43 46.40
CA MET A 408 3.71 -5.16 47.01
C MET A 408 4.87 -4.17 47.18
#